data_AF-A0A2P4SMW6-F1
#
_entry.id   AF-A0A2P4SMW6-F1
#
_cell.length_a   1.000
_cell.length_b   1.000
_cell.length_c   1.000
_cell.angle_alpha   90.00
_cell.angle_beta   90.00
_cell.angle_gamma   90.00
#
_symmetry.space_group_name_H-M   'P 1'
#
loop_
_entity.id
_entity.type
_entity.pdbx_description
1 polymer ?
#
loop_
_entity_poly.entity_id
_entity_poly.type
_entity_poly.pdbx_seq_one_letter_code
_entity_poly.pdbx_strand_id
1 'polypeptide(L)'
;MAAAAAECDVIMAAPEGPGEPESEEEARREAESFKEQGNAYYAKKDYNEAYNYYTKAIDTCPNNASYYGNRAATLMMLGRFREALGDAQQSVRLDDSFVRGHLREGKCHLSLGNAMAASRCFQRVLELDHKNTQAQQEVRN
;
A
#
# COMPACT_ATOMS: atom_id res chain seq x y z
N MET A 1 66.88 -2.15 17.50
CA MET A 1 66.80 -3.11 16.38
C MET A 1 65.69 -4.10 16.72
N ALA A 2 64.73 -4.28 15.80
CA ALA A 2 63.64 -5.27 15.74
C ALA A 2 62.63 -5.28 16.91
N ALA A 3 61.40 -4.79 16.76
CA ALA A 3 60.28 -5.27 15.91
C ALA A 3 59.67 -6.60 16.40
N ALA A 4 58.46 -6.50 16.96
CA ALA A 4 57.49 -7.59 17.06
C ALA A 4 56.08 -6.97 17.23
N ALA A 5 55.56 -6.37 16.17
CA ALA A 5 54.11 -6.21 16.01
C ALA A 5 53.61 -7.55 15.46
N ALA A 6 52.87 -8.30 16.27
CA ALA A 6 52.20 -9.51 15.82
C ALA A 6 50.93 -9.11 15.07
N GLU A 7 50.89 -9.52 13.82
CA GLU A 7 49.86 -9.26 12.82
C GLU A 7 48.55 -9.96 13.23
N CYS A 8 47.48 -9.19 13.42
CA CYS A 8 46.12 -9.72 13.43
C CYS A 8 45.76 -10.08 11.98
N ASP A 9 46.11 -11.30 11.60
CA ASP A 9 45.67 -11.87 10.34
C ASP A 9 44.38 -12.68 10.52
N VAL A 10 43.67 -12.78 9.41
CA VAL A 10 42.46 -13.58 9.17
C VAL A 10 41.12 -12.93 9.56
N ILE A 11 40.77 -11.97 8.70
CA ILE A 11 39.39 -11.74 8.25
C ILE A 11 38.87 -13.07 7.66
N MET A 12 38.07 -13.82 8.42
CA MET A 12 37.21 -14.86 7.84
C MET A 12 35.89 -14.22 7.41
N ALA A 13 35.89 -13.64 6.21
CA ALA A 13 34.66 -13.34 5.48
C ALA A 13 34.00 -14.69 5.11
N ALA A 14 32.92 -15.01 5.81
CA ALA A 14 32.06 -16.13 5.46
C ALA A 14 31.36 -15.84 4.12
N PRO A 15 31.17 -16.85 3.26
CA PRO A 15 30.72 -16.67 1.88
C PRO A 15 29.28 -16.18 1.83
N GLU A 16 29.08 -15.05 1.15
CA GLU A 16 27.79 -14.48 0.78
C GLU A 16 26.95 -15.53 0.02
N GLY A 17 25.77 -15.84 0.58
CA GLY A 17 24.76 -16.67 -0.06
C GLY A 17 24.19 -16.02 -1.32
N PRO A 18 23.39 -16.75 -2.13
CA PRO A 18 23.09 -16.39 -3.51
C PRO A 18 22.41 -15.02 -3.57
N GLY A 19 23.07 -14.07 -4.25
CA GLY A 19 22.61 -12.71 -4.42
C GLY A 19 21.38 -12.60 -5.32
N GLU A 20 20.27 -12.15 -4.73
CA GLU A 20 19.13 -11.47 -5.37
C GLU A 20 18.79 -10.27 -4.46
N PRO A 21 18.44 -9.08 -5.01
CA PRO A 21 19.41 -7.99 -5.13
C PRO A 21 19.16 -6.84 -4.15
N GLU A 22 20.23 -6.20 -3.65
CA GLU A 22 20.15 -4.96 -2.85
C GLU A 22 19.28 -3.87 -3.52
N SER A 23 19.22 -3.87 -4.86
CA SER A 23 18.42 -2.92 -5.65
C SER A 23 16.90 -3.05 -5.47
N GLU A 24 16.38 -4.23 -5.16
CA GLU A 24 14.93 -4.42 -4.97
C GLU A 24 14.46 -3.92 -3.61
N GLU A 25 15.27 -4.07 -2.56
CA GLU A 25 14.99 -3.47 -1.26
C GLU A 25 15.11 -1.94 -1.31
N GLU A 26 16.09 -1.41 -2.05
CA GLU A 26 16.21 0.02 -2.31
C GLU A 26 14.99 0.57 -3.06
N ALA A 27 14.53 -0.11 -4.11
CA ALA A 27 13.31 0.25 -4.82
C ALA A 27 12.08 0.21 -3.89
N ARG A 28 11.98 -0.79 -3.00
CA ARG A 28 10.91 -0.85 -1.99
C ARG A 28 10.98 0.34 -1.03
N ARG A 29 12.17 0.70 -0.54
CA ARG A 29 12.36 1.88 0.32
C ARG A 29 12.00 3.18 -0.39
N GLU A 30 12.36 3.30 -1.66
CA GLU A 30 12.01 4.46 -2.48
C GLU A 30 10.48 4.55 -2.68
N ALA A 31 9.83 3.43 -3.00
CA ALA A 31 8.38 3.35 -3.10
C ALA A 31 7.68 3.71 -1.77
N GLU A 32 8.24 3.28 -0.64
CA GLU A 32 7.74 3.65 0.69
C GLU A 32 7.89 5.15 0.95
N SER A 33 9.01 5.75 0.54
CA SER A 33 9.20 7.21 0.60
C SER A 33 8.16 7.95 -0.24
N PHE A 34 7.90 7.49 -1.48
CA PHE A 34 6.85 8.07 -2.31
C PHE A 34 5.46 7.94 -1.68
N LYS A 35 5.14 6.79 -1.07
CA LYS A 35 3.89 6.62 -0.30
C LYS A 35 3.79 7.64 0.84
N GLU A 36 4.87 7.87 1.60
CA GLU A 36 4.87 8.84 2.69
C GLU A 36 4.70 10.27 2.21
N GLN A 37 5.36 10.64 1.10
CA GLN A 37 5.14 11.92 0.44
C GLN A 37 3.68 12.07 -0.01
N GLY A 38 3.12 11.05 -0.64
CA GLY A 38 1.71 11.00 -1.03
C GLY A 38 0.77 11.19 0.17
N ASN A 39 1.06 10.56 1.31
CA ASN A 39 0.30 10.74 2.55
C ASN A 39 0.39 12.19 3.05
N ALA A 40 1.56 12.82 2.97
CA ALA A 40 1.76 14.20 3.37
C ALA A 40 0.94 15.18 2.49
N TYR A 41 0.91 14.97 1.18
CA TYR A 41 0.06 15.75 0.26
C TYR A 41 -1.43 15.47 0.47
N TYR A 42 -1.80 14.21 0.72
CA TYR A 42 -3.18 13.84 1.05
C TYR A 42 -3.66 14.56 2.32
N ALA A 43 -2.82 14.64 3.36
CA ALA A 43 -3.12 15.38 4.58
C ALA A 43 -3.28 16.90 4.34
N LYS A 44 -2.52 17.45 3.39
CA LYS A 44 -2.66 18.84 2.90
C LYS A 44 -3.88 19.07 2.02
N LYS A 45 -4.68 18.02 1.75
CA LYS A 45 -5.81 18.00 0.80
C LYS A 45 -5.41 18.29 -0.65
N ASP A 46 -4.13 18.18 -0.97
CA ASP A 46 -3.63 18.26 -2.33
C ASP A 46 -3.65 16.87 -2.95
N TYR A 47 -4.83 16.49 -3.43
CA TYR A 47 -5.08 15.14 -3.94
C TYR A 47 -4.44 14.89 -5.31
N ASN A 48 -4.15 15.94 -6.09
CA ASN A 48 -3.48 15.77 -7.39
C ASN A 48 -2.03 15.35 -7.19
N GLU A 49 -1.29 16.05 -6.32
CA GLU A 49 0.08 15.67 -6.01
C GLU A 49 0.15 14.33 -5.28
N ALA A 50 -0.78 14.08 -4.33
CA ALA A 50 -0.85 12.78 -3.66
C ALA A 50 -1.00 11.62 -4.68
N TYR A 51 -1.86 11.78 -5.70
CA TYR A 51 -2.04 10.81 -6.76
C TYR A 51 -0.75 10.56 -7.55
N ASN A 52 0.00 11.62 -7.88
CA ASN A 52 1.28 11.51 -8.60
C ASN A 52 2.30 10.69 -7.79
N TYR A 53 2.44 10.97 -6.49
CA TYR A 53 3.37 10.23 -5.63
C TYR A 53 2.97 8.78 -5.41
N TYR A 54 1.68 8.48 -5.22
CA TYR A 54 1.25 7.08 -5.15
C TYR A 54 1.44 6.34 -6.47
N THR A 55 1.31 7.03 -7.60
CA THR A 55 1.58 6.42 -8.92
C THR A 55 3.06 6.09 -9.06
N LYS A 56 3.97 7.00 -8.67
CA LYS A 56 5.41 6.71 -8.61
C LYS A 56 5.71 5.50 -7.70
N ALA A 57 5.07 5.42 -6.52
CA ALA A 57 5.24 4.28 -5.62
C ALA A 57 4.81 2.95 -6.27
N ILE A 58 3.74 2.97 -7.08
CA ILE A 58 3.24 1.80 -7.81
C ILE A 58 4.17 1.44 -8.97
N ASP A 59 4.68 2.45 -9.70
CA ASP A 59 5.61 2.24 -10.82
C ASP A 59 6.93 1.61 -10.33
N THR A 60 7.42 2.04 -9.16
CA THR A 60 8.59 1.45 -8.52
C THR A 60 8.28 0.06 -7.94
N CYS A 61 7.12 -0.11 -7.30
CA CYS A 61 6.76 -1.35 -6.61
C CYS A 61 5.26 -1.68 -6.80
N PRO A 62 4.91 -2.43 -7.87
CA PRO A 62 3.52 -2.72 -8.19
C PRO A 62 2.89 -3.82 -7.32
N ASN A 63 3.67 -4.46 -6.43
CA ASN A 63 3.24 -5.61 -5.62
C ASN A 63 2.71 -5.24 -4.23
N ASN A 64 2.54 -3.96 -3.90
CA ASN A 64 2.06 -3.54 -2.58
C ASN A 64 0.62 -3.04 -2.62
N ALA A 65 -0.29 -3.77 -1.96
CA ALA A 65 -1.71 -3.43 -1.86
C ALA A 65 -1.97 -2.04 -1.27
N SER A 66 -1.13 -1.57 -0.35
CA SER A 66 -1.31 -0.28 0.33
C SER A 66 -1.23 0.90 -0.62
N TYR A 67 -0.38 0.84 -1.66
CA TYR A 67 -0.22 1.94 -2.61
C TYR A 67 -1.48 2.15 -3.44
N TYR A 68 -2.06 1.06 -3.97
CA TYR A 68 -3.33 1.11 -4.68
C TYR A 68 -4.48 1.56 -3.77
N GLY A 69 -4.52 1.09 -2.51
CA GLY A 69 -5.54 1.52 -1.55
C GLY A 69 -5.47 3.03 -1.23
N ASN A 70 -4.27 3.59 -1.12
CA ASN A 70 -4.07 5.02 -0.88
C ASN A 70 -4.36 5.87 -2.13
N ARG A 71 -3.98 5.37 -3.32
CA ARG A 71 -4.35 6.01 -4.59
C ARG A 71 -5.86 5.99 -4.82
N ALA A 72 -6.54 4.88 -4.51
CA ALA A 72 -7.99 4.78 -4.53
C ALA A 72 -8.64 5.81 -3.59
N ALA A 73 -8.14 5.94 -2.36
CA ALA A 73 -8.64 6.96 -1.43
C ALA A 73 -8.49 8.38 -1.99
N THR A 74 -7.38 8.67 -2.66
CA THR A 74 -7.11 9.96 -3.30
C THR A 74 -8.05 10.22 -4.48
N LEU A 75 -8.27 9.21 -5.33
CA LEU A 75 -9.20 9.28 -6.45
C LEU A 75 -10.65 9.48 -5.99
N MET A 76 -11.06 8.88 -4.88
CA MET A 76 -12.36 9.14 -4.26
C MET A 76 -12.52 10.61 -3.86
N MET A 77 -11.47 11.22 -3.29
CA MET A 77 -11.48 12.64 -2.91
C MET A 77 -11.52 13.57 -4.13
N LEU A 78 -10.99 13.12 -5.27
CA LEU A 78 -11.10 13.81 -6.57
C LEU A 78 -12.44 13.54 -7.27
N GLY A 79 -13.35 12.73 -6.69
CA GLY A 79 -14.62 12.36 -7.30
C GLY A 79 -14.53 11.32 -8.43
N ARG A 80 -13.34 10.74 -8.65
CA ARG A 80 -13.06 9.76 -9.72
C ARG A 80 -13.36 8.33 -9.25
N PHE A 81 -14.60 8.07 -8.87
CA PHE A 81 -15.01 6.80 -8.23
C PHE A 81 -14.82 5.54 -9.09
N ARG A 82 -14.96 5.65 -10.42
CA ARG A 82 -14.74 4.51 -11.32
C ARG A 82 -13.29 4.05 -11.31
N GLU A 83 -12.35 4.98 -11.29
CA GLU A 83 -10.92 4.68 -11.27
C GLU A 83 -10.49 4.25 -9.88
N ALA A 84 -11.03 4.89 -8.84
CA ALA A 84 -10.84 4.47 -7.46
C ALA A 84 -11.29 3.02 -7.24
N LEU A 85 -12.39 2.60 -7.86
CA LEU A 85 -12.86 1.21 -7.79
C LEU A 85 -11.82 0.24 -8.38
N GLY A 86 -11.27 0.56 -9.55
CA GLY A 86 -10.23 -0.28 -10.18
C GLY A 86 -8.99 -0.44 -9.30
N ASP A 87 -8.54 0.63 -8.68
CA ASP A 87 -7.42 0.61 -7.73
C ASP A 87 -7.75 -0.15 -6.44
N ALA A 88 -8.94 0.06 -5.86
CA ALA A 88 -9.37 -0.67 -4.67
C ALA A 88 -9.45 -2.17 -4.92
N GLN A 89 -9.98 -2.58 -6.07
CA GLN A 89 -10.00 -3.98 -6.49
C GLN A 89 -8.61 -4.55 -6.71
N GLN A 90 -7.68 -3.76 -7.27
CA GLN A 90 -6.28 -4.20 -7.42
C GLN A 90 -5.61 -4.37 -6.05
N SER A 91 -5.88 -3.46 -5.11
CA SER A 91 -5.42 -3.56 -3.72
C SER A 91 -5.88 -4.88 -3.08
N VAL A 92 -7.17 -5.20 -3.19
CA VAL A 92 -7.76 -6.45 -2.67
C VAL A 92 -7.23 -7.70 -3.38
N ARG A 93 -6.99 -7.62 -4.70
CA ARG A 93 -6.37 -8.74 -5.43
C ARG A 93 -4.94 -9.05 -4.97
N LEU A 94 -4.18 -8.01 -4.59
CA LEU A 94 -2.82 -8.17 -4.08
C LEU A 94 -2.81 -8.67 -2.64
N ASP A 95 -3.70 -8.14 -1.80
CA ASP A 95 -3.87 -8.56 -0.41
C ASP A 95 -5.35 -8.61 -0.04
N ASP A 96 -5.92 -9.81 -0.07
CA ASP A 96 -7.32 -10.03 0.30
C ASP A 96 -7.58 -9.80 1.80
N SER A 97 -6.53 -9.85 2.62
CA SER A 97 -6.63 -9.55 4.06
C SER A 97 -6.56 -8.04 4.34
N PHE A 98 -6.34 -7.21 3.32
CA PHE A 98 -6.24 -5.77 3.47
C PHE A 98 -7.63 -5.13 3.65
N VAL A 99 -8.06 -5.04 4.92
CA VAL A 99 -9.35 -4.47 5.35
C VAL A 99 -9.62 -3.10 4.71
N ARG A 100 -8.61 -2.22 4.62
CA ARG A 100 -8.77 -0.89 4.03
C ARG A 100 -9.08 -0.96 2.54
N GLY A 101 -8.55 -1.95 1.81
CA GLY A 101 -8.85 -2.17 0.39
C GLY A 101 -10.33 -2.47 0.18
N HIS A 102 -10.86 -3.46 0.90
CA HIS A 102 -12.28 -3.83 0.87
C HIS A 102 -13.21 -2.69 1.29
N LEU A 103 -12.85 -1.93 2.34
CA LEU A 103 -13.61 -0.74 2.74
C LEU A 103 -13.67 0.32 1.62
N ARG A 104 -12.57 0.53 0.91
CA ARG A 104 -12.51 1.50 -0.20
C ARG A 104 -13.29 1.00 -1.40
N GLU A 105 -13.21 -0.29 -1.73
CA GLU A 105 -14.00 -0.92 -2.79
C GLU A 105 -15.49 -0.78 -2.52
N GLY A 106 -15.94 -1.11 -1.31
CA GLY A 106 -17.34 -0.97 -0.89
C GLY A 106 -17.84 0.47 -1.00
N LYS A 107 -17.06 1.44 -0.52
CA LYS A 107 -17.41 2.86 -0.66
C LYS A 107 -17.47 3.33 -2.12
N CYS A 108 -16.55 2.87 -2.97
CA CYS A 108 -16.61 3.19 -4.40
C CYS A 108 -17.88 2.61 -5.03
N HIS A 109 -18.26 1.38 -4.70
CA HIS A 109 -19.51 0.78 -5.14
C HIS A 109 -20.73 1.58 -4.69
N LEU A 110 -20.79 2.04 -3.43
CA LEU A 110 -21.86 2.92 -2.95
C LEU A 110 -21.93 4.22 -3.76
N SER A 111 -20.81 4.89 -3.96
CA SER A 111 -20.75 6.15 -4.73
C SER A 111 -21.15 5.96 -6.20
N LEU A 112 -20.98 4.74 -6.74
CA LEU A 112 -21.42 4.37 -8.10
C LEU A 112 -22.86 3.83 -8.15
N GLY A 113 -23.57 3.76 -7.01
CA GLY A 113 -24.96 3.27 -6.94
C GLY A 113 -25.10 1.75 -6.84
N ASN A 114 -24.02 1.01 -6.70
CA ASN A 114 -23.99 -0.46 -6.64
C ASN A 114 -24.06 -0.97 -5.20
N ALA A 115 -25.18 -0.72 -4.51
CA ALA A 115 -25.36 -1.06 -3.10
C ALA A 115 -25.13 -2.56 -2.79
N MET A 116 -25.64 -3.47 -3.63
CA MET A 116 -25.44 -4.91 -3.44
C MET A 116 -23.97 -5.33 -3.45
N ALA A 117 -23.16 -4.75 -4.33
CA ALA A 117 -21.73 -5.03 -4.37
C ALA A 117 -21.03 -4.48 -3.13
N ALA A 118 -21.39 -3.25 -2.72
CA ALA A 118 -20.85 -2.63 -1.52
C ALA A 118 -21.12 -3.44 -0.25
N SER A 119 -22.35 -3.92 -0.05
CA SER A 119 -22.71 -4.75 1.12
C SER A 119 -21.85 -6.00 1.21
N ARG A 120 -21.52 -6.65 0.08
CA ARG A 120 -20.60 -7.81 0.06
C ARG A 120 -19.19 -7.42 0.48
N CYS A 121 -18.66 -6.29 0.00
CA CYS A 121 -17.35 -5.80 0.41
C CYS A 121 -17.32 -5.51 1.92
N PHE A 122 -18.35 -4.84 2.46
CA PHE A 122 -18.40 -4.55 3.90
C PHE A 122 -18.61 -5.82 4.75
N GLN A 123 -19.38 -6.79 4.27
CA GLN A 123 -19.48 -8.09 4.91
C GLN A 123 -18.11 -8.78 4.98
N ARG A 124 -17.34 -8.74 3.90
CA ARG A 124 -15.96 -9.26 3.88
C ARG A 124 -15.07 -8.53 4.89
N VAL A 125 -15.21 -7.21 5.01
CA VAL A 125 -14.52 -6.44 6.06
C VAL A 125 -14.88 -6.93 7.46
N LEU A 126 -16.15 -7.23 7.73
CA LEU A 126 -16.58 -7.74 9.04
C LEU A 126 -16.12 -9.17 9.31
N GLU A 127 -15.90 -9.98 8.27
CA GLU A 127 -15.27 -11.30 8.40
C GLU A 127 -13.80 -11.19 8.81
N LEU A 128 -13.07 -10.22 8.25
CA LEU A 128 -11.65 -9.98 8.53
C LEU A 128 -11.44 -9.23 9.86
N ASP A 129 -12.23 -8.17 10.08
CA ASP A 129 -12.23 -7.32 11.26
C ASP A 129 -13.67 -7.10 11.73
N HIS A 130 -14.11 -8.01 12.58
CA HIS A 130 -15.45 -8.02 13.14
C HIS A 130 -15.78 -6.78 14.01
N LYS A 131 -14.77 -6.02 14.43
CA LYS A 131 -14.94 -4.78 15.23
C LYS A 131 -14.91 -3.52 14.37
N ASN A 132 -14.82 -3.65 13.05
CA ASN A 132 -14.73 -2.50 12.17
C ASN A 132 -16.04 -1.71 12.18
N THR A 133 -16.08 -0.64 12.97
CA THR A 133 -17.27 0.21 13.14
C THR A 133 -17.72 0.83 11.82
N GLN A 134 -16.79 1.09 10.91
CA GLN A 134 -17.10 1.69 9.61
C GLN A 134 -17.91 0.71 8.74
N ALA A 135 -17.47 -0.54 8.60
CA ALA A 135 -18.23 -1.54 7.88
C ALA A 135 -19.58 -1.87 8.57
N GLN A 136 -19.62 -1.90 9.90
CA GLN A 136 -20.88 -2.16 10.64
C GLN A 136 -21.92 -1.07 10.39
N GLN A 137 -21.51 0.19 10.30
CA GLN A 137 -22.40 1.31 9.99
C GLN A 137 -22.96 1.20 8.58
N GLU A 138 -22.11 0.90 7.59
CA GLU A 138 -22.50 0.82 6.19
C GLU A 138 -23.41 -0.38 5.87
N VAL A 139 -23.27 -1.49 6.61
CA VAL A 139 -24.16 -2.67 6.47
C VAL A 139 -25.53 -2.44 7.13
N ARG A 140 -25.60 -1.54 8.11
CA ARG A 140 -26.83 -1.29 8.88
C ARG A 140 -27.76 -0.25 8.21
N ASN A 141 -27.23 0.62 7.36
CA ASN A 141 -27.97 1.63 6.61
C ASN A 141 -28.65 1.05 5.36
#